data_AF-A0A1I5V9E1-F1
#
_entry.id   AF-A0A1I5V9E1-F1
#
_cell.length_a   1.000
_cell.length_b   1.000
_cell.length_c   1.000
_cell.angle_alpha   90.00
_cell.angle_beta   90.00
_cell.angle_gamma   90.00
#
_symmetry.space_group_name_H-M   'P 1'
#
loop_
_entity.id
_entity.type
_entity.pdbx_description
1 polymer ?
#
loop_
_entity_poly.entity_id
_entity_poly.type
_entity_poly.pdbx_seq_one_letter_code
_entity_poly.pdbx_strand_id
1 'polypeptide(L)'
;MCWAYDDPDDYRRRMLDFLADGISQGQRVSLIADAPADELIGALRGLDDVDEALTRGALQVQSLRDRYRTHALLDPADQLRAYAEATRAALAAGYTGLRVAAEATSLVRRPEQLDSFARYEHLVDRFMTGQPFSALCAYNRVELGGDTVAQIACLHPGTSAGATPFRLYAADDGTITLSGELDLTARDLLALALDRVELRPVDGELVVDARELTFADHRSLLLLAHAARRRRATAVLRTDLTGPARLIDVLDMPNVRTEPVR
;
A
#
# COMPACT_ATOMS: atom_id res chain seq x y z
N MET A 1 5.29 2.16 0.15
CA MET A 1 6.17 0.95 0.14
C MET A 1 5.82 0.11 1.36
N CYS A 2 5.68 -1.21 1.21
CA CYS A 2 5.52 -2.15 2.31
C CYS A 2 6.85 -2.85 2.63
N TRP A 3 7.20 -2.93 3.91
CA TRP A 3 8.41 -3.60 4.38
C TRP A 3 8.06 -4.62 5.47
N ALA A 4 7.87 -5.87 5.05
CA ALA A 4 7.78 -6.97 6.00
C ALA A 4 9.18 -7.39 6.43
N TYR A 5 9.45 -7.37 7.74
CA TYR A 5 10.75 -7.69 8.34
C TYR A 5 10.63 -8.84 9.34
N ASP A 6 11.70 -9.64 9.44
CA ASP A 6 11.86 -10.62 10.53
C ASP A 6 12.83 -10.11 11.61
N ASP A 7 13.84 -9.33 11.16
CA ASP A 7 14.89 -8.79 12.00
C ASP A 7 14.64 -7.29 12.23
N PRO A 8 14.44 -6.85 13.49
CA PRO A 8 14.30 -5.44 13.83
C PRO A 8 15.49 -4.57 13.38
N ASP A 9 16.71 -5.12 13.29
CA ASP A 9 17.87 -4.36 12.82
C ASP A 9 17.86 -4.10 11.32
N ASP A 10 17.29 -5.01 10.53
CA ASP A 10 17.02 -4.80 9.10
C ASP A 10 15.97 -3.71 8.90
N TYR A 11 14.86 -3.78 9.65
CA TYR A 11 13.86 -2.72 9.66
C TYR A 11 14.49 -1.36 10.03
N ARG A 12 15.28 -1.31 11.11
CA ARG A 12 15.92 -0.07 11.55
C ARG A 12 16.78 0.54 10.46
N ARG A 13 17.66 -0.25 9.82
CA ARG A 13 18.49 0.23 8.70
C ARG A 13 17.64 0.78 7.56
N ARG A 14 16.63 0.02 7.13
CA ARG A 14 15.74 0.43 6.05
C ARG A 14 14.97 1.71 6.36
N MET A 15 14.51 1.86 7.60
CA MET A 15 13.83 3.05 8.10
C MET A 15 14.78 4.26 8.08
N LEU A 16 16.01 4.13 8.56
CA LEU A 16 16.99 5.23 8.51
C LEU A 16 17.30 5.64 7.07
N ASP A 17 17.57 4.69 6.17
CA ASP A 17 17.84 4.98 4.75
C ASP A 17 16.69 5.75 4.11
N PHE A 18 15.44 5.32 4.40
CA PHE A 18 14.24 5.96 3.86
C PHE A 18 14.05 7.40 4.38
N LEU A 19 14.33 7.64 5.66
CA LEU A 19 14.25 8.99 6.24
C LEU A 19 15.40 9.89 5.75
N ALA A 20 16.63 9.36 5.65
CA ALA A 20 17.79 10.08 5.13
C ALA A 20 17.56 10.58 3.69
N ASP A 21 17.02 9.72 2.83
CA ASP A 21 16.66 10.11 1.46
C ASP A 21 15.55 11.17 1.42
N GLY A 22 14.63 11.19 2.38
CA GLY A 22 13.64 12.26 2.49
C GLY A 22 14.27 13.60 2.83
N ILE A 23 15.19 13.60 3.81
CA ILE A 23 15.92 14.79 4.23
C ILE A 23 16.76 15.35 3.07
N SER A 24 17.48 14.48 2.34
CA SER A 24 18.31 14.90 1.21
C SER A 24 17.49 15.52 0.05
N GLN A 25 16.24 15.10 -0.10
CA GLN A 25 15.28 15.64 -1.06
C GLN A 25 14.55 16.90 -0.56
N GLY A 26 14.89 17.41 0.63
CA GLY A 26 14.26 18.59 1.23
C GLY A 26 12.84 18.35 1.75
N GLN A 27 12.48 17.11 2.03
CA GLN A 27 11.17 16.75 2.57
C GLN A 27 11.15 16.87 4.09
N ARG A 28 9.97 17.13 4.65
CA ARG A 28 9.74 16.90 6.08
C ARG A 28 9.55 15.41 6.31
N VAL A 29 10.23 14.84 7.29
CA VAL A 29 10.19 13.41 7.59
C VAL A 29 9.50 13.13 8.94
N SER A 30 8.80 12.00 9.04
CA SER A 30 8.13 11.57 10.26
C SER A 30 8.36 10.08 10.53
N LEU A 31 8.74 9.73 11.76
CA LEU A 31 8.73 8.36 12.27
C LEU A 31 7.48 8.15 13.12
N ILE A 32 6.75 7.06 12.87
CA ILE A 32 5.56 6.65 13.61
C ILE A 32 5.72 5.18 14.02
N ALA A 33 5.58 4.85 15.30
CA ALA A 33 5.64 3.46 15.77
C ALA A 33 5.00 3.31 17.16
N ASP A 34 4.66 2.08 17.56
CA ASP A 34 4.05 1.77 18.87
C ASP A 34 5.09 1.72 19.99
N ALA A 35 5.79 2.85 20.18
CA ALA A 35 6.75 3.05 21.25
C ALA A 35 6.67 4.49 21.81
N PRO A 36 7.19 4.73 23.02
CA PRO A 36 7.38 6.07 23.57
C PRO A 36 8.31 6.94 22.70
N ALA A 37 8.13 8.26 22.75
CA ALA A 37 8.87 9.18 21.89
C ALA A 37 10.40 9.14 22.11
N ASP A 38 10.88 8.93 23.33
CA ASP A 38 12.30 8.81 23.66
C ASP A 38 12.93 7.55 23.06
N GLU A 39 12.21 6.43 23.04
CA GLU A 39 12.65 5.20 22.38
C GLU A 39 12.73 5.39 20.86
N LEU A 40 11.73 6.06 20.27
CA LEU A 40 11.71 6.36 18.84
C LEU A 40 12.85 7.30 18.44
N ILE A 41 13.15 8.32 19.26
CA ILE A 41 14.34 9.16 19.05
C ILE A 41 15.62 8.32 19.16
N GLY A 42 15.68 7.38 20.11
CA GLY A 42 16.78 6.42 20.23
C GLY A 42 16.97 5.55 18.98
N ALA A 43 15.88 5.15 18.32
CA ALA A 43 15.91 4.36 17.09
C ALA A 43 16.50 5.13 15.88
N LEU A 44 16.47 6.47 15.93
CA LEU A 44 17.01 7.37 14.91
C LEU A 44 18.53 7.56 15.01
N ARG A 45 19.18 6.97 16.04
CA ARG A 45 20.65 6.97 16.17
C ARG A 45 21.29 6.32 14.93
N GLY A 46 21.99 7.14 14.14
CA GLY A 46 22.57 6.76 12.85
C GLY A 46 22.14 7.68 11.71
N LEU A 47 21.12 8.51 11.90
CA LEU A 47 20.87 9.69 11.06
C LEU A 47 21.74 10.86 11.53
N ASP A 48 22.25 11.64 10.58
CA ASP A 48 22.97 12.87 10.86
C ASP A 48 22.01 13.97 11.33
N ASP A 49 22.48 14.83 12.23
CA ASP A 49 21.78 16.04 12.70
C ASP A 49 20.34 15.85 13.21
N VAL A 50 20.03 14.68 13.80
CA VAL A 50 18.69 14.35 14.34
C VAL A 50 18.16 15.42 15.28
N ASP A 51 18.98 15.90 16.22
CA ASP A 51 18.56 16.91 17.21
C ASP A 51 18.22 18.26 16.55
N GLU A 52 18.99 18.66 15.54
CA GLU A 52 18.71 19.87 14.77
C GLU A 52 17.43 19.69 13.93
N ALA A 53 17.29 18.54 13.28
CA ALA A 53 16.13 18.20 12.46
C ALA A 53 14.84 18.17 13.29
N LEU A 54 14.88 17.65 14.52
CA LEU A 54 13.78 17.71 15.48
C LEU A 54 13.48 19.16 15.88
N THR A 55 14.51 19.94 16.24
CA THR A 55 14.36 21.33 16.70
C THR A 55 13.74 22.24 15.63
N ARG A 56 14.17 22.09 14.36
CA ARG A 56 13.62 22.86 13.22
C ARG A 56 12.32 22.28 12.66
N GLY A 57 11.84 21.16 13.20
CA GLY A 57 10.62 20.48 12.77
C GLY A 57 10.72 19.78 11.41
N ALA A 58 11.94 19.56 10.89
CA ALA A 58 12.19 18.78 9.68
C ALA A 58 12.01 17.27 9.92
N LEU A 59 12.22 16.83 11.16
CA LEU A 59 11.96 15.48 11.62
C LEU A 59 10.89 15.53 12.72
N GLN A 60 9.92 14.62 12.63
CA GLN A 60 8.87 14.45 13.63
C GLN A 60 8.84 13.00 14.11
N VAL A 61 8.52 12.81 15.37
CA VAL A 61 8.36 11.49 15.99
C VAL A 61 6.97 11.45 16.62
N GLN A 62 6.21 10.40 16.31
CA GLN A 62 4.85 10.24 16.81
C GLN A 62 4.67 8.82 17.34
N SER A 63 4.18 8.68 18.57
CA SER A 63 3.75 7.37 19.05
C SER A 63 2.46 6.97 18.34
N LEU A 64 2.37 5.71 17.92
CA LEU A 64 1.12 5.15 17.39
C LEU A 64 0.00 5.26 18.42
N ARG A 65 0.28 5.17 19.73
CA ARG A 65 -0.75 5.24 20.78
C ARG A 65 -1.41 6.61 20.87
N ASP A 66 -0.62 7.66 20.66
CA ASP A 66 -1.10 9.04 20.68
C ASP A 66 -1.87 9.37 19.40
N ARG A 67 -1.46 8.75 18.28
CA ARG A 67 -2.06 8.98 16.96
C ARG A 67 -3.31 8.15 16.71
N TYR A 68 -3.29 6.88 17.09
CA TYR A 68 -4.36 5.91 16.94
C TYR A 68 -4.72 5.44 18.34
N ARG A 69 -5.86 5.91 18.87
CA ARG A 69 -6.38 5.45 20.16
C ARG A 69 -6.31 3.92 20.15
N THR A 70 -5.55 3.31 21.05
CA THR A 70 -4.99 1.93 20.95
C THR A 70 -6.01 0.79 20.75
N HIS A 71 -7.31 1.11 20.83
CA HIS A 71 -8.42 0.18 20.66
C HIS A 71 -9.44 0.60 19.60
N ALA A 72 -9.34 1.80 19.03
CA ALA A 72 -10.21 2.25 17.95
C ALA A 72 -9.73 1.63 16.63
N LEU A 73 -10.68 1.21 15.79
CA LEU A 73 -10.37 0.92 14.40
C LEU A 73 -9.90 2.20 13.72
N LEU A 74 -8.86 2.09 12.90
CA LEU A 74 -8.43 3.19 12.04
C LEU A 74 -9.57 3.51 11.08
N ASP A 75 -10.04 4.76 11.09
CA ASP A 75 -10.94 5.27 10.06
C ASP A 75 -10.10 5.70 8.83
N PRO A 76 -10.26 5.04 7.67
CA PRO A 76 -9.43 5.32 6.50
C PRO A 76 -9.53 6.76 5.99
N ALA A 77 -10.71 7.36 6.05
CA ALA A 77 -10.94 8.71 5.53
C ALA A 77 -10.35 9.77 6.45
N ASP A 78 -10.48 9.60 7.77
CA ASP A 78 -9.88 10.49 8.75
C ASP A 78 -8.35 10.44 8.70
N GLN A 79 -7.77 9.25 8.57
CA GLN A 79 -6.33 9.10 8.47
C GLN A 79 -5.78 9.74 7.18
N LEU A 80 -6.45 9.52 6.05
CA LEU A 80 -6.08 10.16 4.79
C LEU A 80 -6.14 11.69 4.89
N ARG A 81 -7.17 12.24 5.53
CA ARG A 81 -7.31 13.68 5.77
C ARG A 81 -6.17 14.22 6.62
N ALA A 82 -5.78 13.49 7.67
CA ALA A 82 -4.65 13.87 8.53
C ALA A 82 -3.33 13.91 7.75
N TYR A 83 -3.06 12.95 6.87
CA TYR A 83 -1.87 13.01 6.00
C TYR A 83 -1.96 14.13 4.96
N ALA A 84 -3.12 14.37 4.36
CA ALA A 84 -3.31 15.49 3.43
C ALA A 84 -3.07 16.86 4.10
N GLU A 85 -3.54 17.05 5.32
CA GLU A 85 -3.26 18.23 6.14
C GLU A 85 -1.77 18.35 6.49
N ALA A 86 -1.14 17.26 6.94
CA ALA A 86 0.27 17.24 7.27
C ALA A 86 1.17 17.52 6.05
N THR A 87 0.82 17.00 4.87
CA THR A 87 1.53 17.28 3.62
C THR A 87 1.41 18.74 3.23
N ARG A 88 0.19 19.32 3.26
CA ARG A 88 0.00 20.76 2.99
C ARG A 88 0.77 21.64 3.97
N ALA A 89 0.80 21.27 5.25
CA ALA A 89 1.57 21.99 6.26
C ALA A 89 3.08 21.89 6.03
N ALA A 90 3.59 20.78 5.48
CA ALA A 90 5.00 20.64 5.13
C ALA A 90 5.35 21.59 3.97
N LEU A 91 4.53 21.59 2.93
CA LEU A 91 4.70 22.50 1.77
C LEU A 91 4.65 23.97 2.19
N ALA A 92 3.69 24.35 3.04
CA ALA A 92 3.56 25.71 3.55
C ALA A 92 4.77 26.16 4.40
N ALA A 93 5.48 25.21 5.02
CA ALA A 93 6.70 25.46 5.78
C ALA A 93 7.98 25.45 4.91
N GLY A 94 7.85 25.32 3.58
CA GLY A 94 8.95 25.38 2.63
C GLY A 94 9.63 24.03 2.32
N TYR A 95 9.08 22.91 2.81
CA TYR A 95 9.56 21.58 2.44
C TYR A 95 9.02 21.16 1.07
N THR A 96 9.71 20.24 0.39
CA THR A 96 9.31 19.73 -0.94
C THR A 96 8.21 18.68 -0.86
N GLY A 97 7.92 18.15 0.32
CA GLY A 97 6.90 17.13 0.57
C GLY A 97 6.91 16.61 1.99
N LEU A 98 6.10 15.58 2.25
CA LEU A 98 6.06 14.84 3.52
C LEU A 98 6.44 13.37 3.27
N ARG A 99 7.33 12.85 4.11
CA ARG A 99 7.72 11.44 4.08
C ARG A 99 7.52 10.79 5.44
N VAL A 100 6.87 9.62 5.47
CA VAL A 100 6.48 8.95 6.71
C VAL A 100 6.99 7.51 6.74
N ALA A 101 7.79 7.16 7.74
CA ALA A 101 8.07 5.78 8.09
C ALA A 101 7.13 5.38 9.25
N ALA A 102 6.33 4.35 9.04
CA ALA A 102 5.38 3.84 10.03
C ALA A 102 5.66 2.35 10.30
N GLU A 103 6.01 2.00 11.54
CA GLU A 103 5.90 0.62 12.03
C GLU A 103 4.43 0.40 12.41
N ALA A 104 3.73 -0.45 11.66
CA ALA A 104 2.27 -0.56 11.73
C ALA A 104 1.79 -1.94 12.22
N THR A 105 2.69 -2.77 12.77
CA THR A 105 2.36 -4.13 13.24
C THR A 105 1.14 -4.16 14.16
N SER A 106 1.10 -3.26 15.15
CA SER A 106 0.00 -3.24 16.14
C SER A 106 -1.36 -2.86 15.55
N LEU A 107 -1.39 -2.24 14.35
CA LEU A 107 -2.60 -1.82 13.65
C LEU A 107 -3.26 -2.94 12.85
N VAL A 108 -2.65 -4.12 12.76
CA VAL A 108 -3.13 -5.21 11.88
C VAL A 108 -3.15 -6.58 12.56
N ARG A 109 -2.99 -6.65 13.88
CA ARG A 109 -2.97 -7.89 14.67
C ARG A 109 -4.26 -8.69 14.61
N ARG A 110 -5.41 -8.00 14.61
CA ARG A 110 -6.74 -8.62 14.63
C ARG A 110 -7.41 -8.53 13.27
N PRO A 111 -8.25 -9.50 12.86
CA PRO A 111 -8.92 -9.51 11.56
C PRO A 111 -9.69 -8.22 11.24
N GLU A 112 -10.40 -7.64 12.21
CA GLU A 112 -11.14 -6.38 12.04
C GLU A 112 -10.22 -5.17 11.84
N GLN A 113 -9.03 -5.18 12.47
CA GLN A 113 -8.04 -4.14 12.31
C GLN A 113 -7.37 -4.26 10.93
N LEU A 114 -6.98 -5.48 10.56
CA LEU A 114 -6.45 -5.80 9.23
C LEU A 114 -7.40 -5.36 8.12
N ASP A 115 -8.69 -5.66 8.25
CA ASP A 115 -9.70 -5.29 7.25
C ASP A 115 -9.87 -3.78 7.12
N SER A 116 -9.92 -3.05 8.25
CA SER A 116 -9.99 -1.58 8.23
C SER A 116 -8.72 -0.96 7.65
N PHE A 117 -7.57 -1.48 8.05
CA PHE A 117 -6.26 -0.97 7.65
C PHE A 117 -5.95 -1.25 6.16
N ALA A 118 -6.37 -2.41 5.64
CA ALA A 118 -6.25 -2.73 4.22
C ALA A 118 -7.06 -1.78 3.32
N ARG A 119 -8.25 -1.36 3.74
CA ARG A 119 -9.03 -0.31 3.03
C ARG A 119 -8.29 1.02 3.02
N TYR A 120 -7.62 1.35 4.13
CA TYR A 120 -6.79 2.55 4.25
C TYR A 120 -5.57 2.52 3.32
N GLU A 121 -4.87 1.39 3.21
CA GLU A 121 -3.65 1.29 2.38
C GLU A 121 -3.92 1.64 0.92
N HIS A 122 -5.03 1.13 0.35
CA HIS A 122 -5.37 1.48 -1.03
C HIS A 122 -5.69 2.97 -1.23
N LEU A 123 -6.35 3.61 -0.25
CA LEU A 123 -6.65 5.04 -0.31
C LEU A 123 -5.39 5.90 -0.22
N VAL A 124 -4.44 5.50 0.62
CA VAL A 124 -3.16 6.20 0.75
C VAL A 124 -2.28 6.00 -0.46
N ASP A 125 -2.25 4.79 -1.02
CA ASP A 125 -1.53 4.52 -2.26
C ASP A 125 -2.01 5.43 -3.41
N ARG A 126 -3.33 5.56 -3.58
CA ARG A 126 -3.91 6.51 -4.54
C ARG A 126 -3.54 7.96 -4.23
N PHE A 127 -3.54 8.35 -2.95
CA PHE A 127 -3.15 9.70 -2.56
C PHE A 127 -1.69 10.01 -2.91
N MET A 128 -0.81 9.01 -2.79
CA MET A 128 0.60 9.12 -3.15
C MET A 128 0.85 9.37 -4.65
N THR A 129 -0.05 8.94 -5.55
CA THR A 129 0.17 9.16 -7.00
C THR A 129 0.04 10.63 -7.40
N GLY A 130 -0.78 11.40 -6.68
CA GLY A 130 -1.09 12.80 -7.02
C GLY A 130 -0.56 13.85 -6.04
N GLN A 131 0.22 13.48 -5.02
CA GLN A 131 0.64 14.38 -3.95
C GLN A 131 2.11 14.17 -3.58
N PRO A 132 2.82 15.21 -3.10
CA PRO A 132 4.20 15.08 -2.62
C PRO A 132 4.24 14.43 -1.23
N PHE A 133 3.78 13.18 -1.18
CA PHE A 133 3.68 12.35 0.01
C PHE A 133 4.27 10.97 -0.28
N SER A 134 5.15 10.49 0.60
CA SER A 134 5.77 9.17 0.50
C SER A 134 5.66 8.42 1.81
N ALA A 135 5.26 7.15 1.77
CA ALA A 135 5.16 6.31 2.96
C ALA A 135 5.94 4.99 2.84
N LEU A 136 6.58 4.61 3.96
CA LEU A 136 7.07 3.27 4.23
C LEU A 136 6.25 2.69 5.39
N CYS A 137 5.46 1.66 5.12
CA CYS A 137 4.73 0.90 6.13
C CYS A 137 5.49 -0.39 6.43
N ALA A 138 5.94 -0.57 7.67
CA ALA A 138 6.69 -1.73 8.11
C ALA A 138 5.83 -2.66 8.98
N TYR A 139 6.10 -3.96 8.88
CA TYR A 139 5.37 -4.99 9.62
C TYR A 139 6.31 -6.12 10.06
N ASN A 140 6.21 -6.50 11.33
CA ASN A 140 6.91 -7.63 11.91
C ASN A 140 6.26 -8.94 11.46
N ARG A 141 6.90 -9.63 10.50
CA ARG A 141 6.39 -10.89 9.94
C ARG A 141 6.44 -12.04 10.93
N VAL A 142 7.40 -12.04 11.86
CA VAL A 142 7.48 -13.06 12.93
C VAL A 142 6.25 -12.97 13.84
N GLU A 143 5.74 -11.76 14.06
CA GLU A 143 4.56 -11.54 14.89
C GLU A 143 3.24 -11.78 14.13
N LEU A 144 3.11 -11.27 12.90
CA LEU A 144 1.85 -11.31 12.15
C LEU A 144 1.61 -12.61 11.38
N GLY A 145 2.67 -13.35 11.06
CA GLY A 145 2.63 -14.48 10.15
C GLY A 145 2.58 -14.08 8.67
N GLY A 146 2.92 -15.03 7.80
CA GLY A 146 3.02 -14.82 6.35
C GLY A 146 1.69 -14.41 5.70
N ASP A 147 0.58 -15.02 6.10
CA ASP A 147 -0.74 -14.78 5.49
C ASP A 147 -1.25 -13.35 5.74
N THR A 148 -1.05 -12.83 6.95
CA THR A 148 -1.40 -11.45 7.31
C THR A 148 -0.53 -10.46 6.55
N VAL A 149 0.77 -10.73 6.46
CA VAL A 149 1.71 -9.91 5.69
C VAL A 149 1.33 -9.89 4.21
N ALA A 150 1.01 -11.04 3.62
CA ALA A 150 0.62 -11.12 2.21
C ALA A 150 -0.65 -10.30 1.92
N GLN A 151 -1.63 -10.34 2.82
CA GLN A 151 -2.86 -9.54 2.72
C GLN A 151 -2.60 -8.03 2.67
N ILE A 152 -1.55 -7.53 3.32
CA ILE A 152 -1.22 -6.10 3.32
C ILE A 152 -0.24 -5.77 2.19
N ALA A 153 0.79 -6.60 2.01
CA ALA A 153 1.83 -6.42 1.00
C ALA A 153 1.24 -6.44 -0.41
N CYS A 154 0.22 -7.26 -0.68
CA CYS A 154 -0.43 -7.28 -1.98
C CYS A 154 -1.12 -5.96 -2.34
N LEU A 155 -1.32 -5.03 -1.40
CA LEU A 155 -1.97 -3.73 -1.66
C LEU A 155 -0.99 -2.60 -1.94
N HIS A 156 0.30 -2.92 -2.09
CA HIS A 156 1.37 -1.93 -2.28
C HIS A 156 2.09 -2.12 -3.62
N PRO A 157 2.54 -1.02 -4.27
CA PRO A 157 3.32 -1.09 -5.51
C PRO A 157 4.71 -1.68 -5.30
N GLY A 158 5.28 -1.50 -4.11
CA GLY A 158 6.62 -1.98 -3.74
C GLY A 158 6.58 -2.70 -2.39
N THR A 159 7.09 -3.94 -2.35
CA THR A 159 7.15 -4.79 -1.16
C THR A 159 8.55 -5.37 -0.95
N SER A 160 8.86 -5.83 0.26
CA SER A 160 9.99 -6.73 0.47
C SER A 160 9.82 -8.04 -0.33
N ALA A 161 10.94 -8.69 -0.67
CA ALA A 161 10.95 -9.87 -1.51
C ALA A 161 10.21 -11.04 -0.83
N GLY A 162 9.38 -11.75 -1.61
CA GLY A 162 8.61 -12.90 -1.11
C GLY A 162 7.45 -12.55 -0.17
N ALA A 163 7.12 -11.26 0.00
CA ALA A 163 6.02 -10.85 0.88
C ALA A 163 4.63 -11.18 0.31
N THR A 164 4.49 -11.26 -1.02
CA THR A 164 3.22 -11.54 -1.71
C THR A 164 3.47 -12.07 -3.12
N PRO A 165 2.64 -12.97 -3.67
CA PRO A 165 2.76 -13.47 -5.05
C PRO A 165 2.30 -12.45 -6.11
N PHE A 166 1.42 -11.51 -5.75
CA PHE A 166 0.94 -10.46 -6.64
C PHE A 166 0.79 -9.12 -5.90
N ARG A 167 0.62 -8.04 -6.66
CA ARG A 167 0.32 -6.71 -6.15
C ARG A 167 -0.88 -6.13 -6.89
N LEU A 168 -1.77 -5.48 -6.15
CA LEU A 168 -2.98 -4.79 -6.58
C LEU A 168 -2.99 -3.40 -5.93
N TYR A 169 -2.69 -2.38 -6.71
CA TYR A 169 -2.50 -1.02 -6.19
C TYR A 169 -3.14 0.01 -7.12
N ALA A 170 -3.33 1.24 -6.63
CA ALA A 170 -3.97 2.28 -7.40
C ALA A 170 -3.04 2.80 -8.50
N ALA A 171 -3.61 3.07 -9.65
CA ALA A 171 -2.99 3.90 -10.68
C ALA A 171 -3.83 5.17 -10.88
N ASP A 172 -3.38 6.03 -11.78
CA ASP A 172 -4.10 7.26 -12.12
C ASP A 172 -5.46 6.95 -12.80
N ASP A 173 -6.35 7.94 -12.76
CA ASP A 173 -7.64 7.94 -13.47
C ASP A 173 -8.60 6.79 -13.15
N GLY A 174 -8.49 6.20 -11.95
CA GLY A 174 -9.38 5.11 -11.52
C GLY A 174 -8.99 3.73 -12.07
N THR A 175 -7.84 3.64 -12.73
CA THR A 175 -7.21 2.37 -13.10
C THR A 175 -6.61 1.72 -11.86
N ILE A 176 -6.63 0.39 -11.81
CA ILE A 176 -5.84 -0.39 -10.85
C ILE A 176 -4.71 -1.11 -11.58
N THR A 177 -3.56 -1.24 -10.94
CA THR A 177 -2.45 -2.03 -11.46
C THR A 177 -2.40 -3.39 -10.79
N LEU A 178 -2.20 -4.44 -11.59
CA LEU A 178 -1.99 -5.81 -11.17
C LEU A 178 -0.63 -6.32 -11.68
N SER A 179 0.23 -6.77 -10.79
CA SER A 179 1.55 -7.34 -11.14
C SER A 179 1.85 -8.62 -10.38
N GLY A 180 2.78 -9.43 -10.90
CA GLY A 180 3.15 -10.74 -10.35
C GLY A 180 2.33 -11.89 -10.92
N GLU A 181 1.98 -12.87 -10.09
CA GLU A 181 1.33 -14.12 -10.51
C GLU A 181 -0.03 -14.33 -9.85
N LEU A 182 -1.06 -14.58 -10.67
CA LEU A 182 -2.42 -14.90 -10.23
C LEU A 182 -2.74 -16.38 -10.47
N ASP A 183 -2.11 -17.25 -9.68
CA ASP A 183 -2.27 -18.70 -9.74
C ASP A 183 -3.31 -19.25 -8.73
N LEU A 184 -3.35 -20.57 -8.58
CA LEU A 184 -4.25 -21.26 -7.65
C LEU A 184 -4.02 -20.84 -6.18
N THR A 185 -2.78 -20.53 -5.81
CA THR A 185 -2.39 -20.17 -4.44
C THR A 185 -2.73 -18.72 -4.11
N ALA A 186 -2.72 -17.83 -5.10
CA ALA A 186 -3.05 -16.42 -4.95
C ALA A 186 -4.56 -16.13 -4.82
N ARG A 187 -5.43 -17.13 -5.07
CA ARG A 187 -6.88 -16.91 -5.22
C ARG A 187 -7.55 -16.24 -4.03
N ASP A 188 -7.39 -16.80 -2.85
CA ASP A 188 -8.11 -16.32 -1.67
C ASP A 188 -7.62 -14.92 -1.28
N LEU A 189 -6.32 -14.69 -1.46
CA LEU A 189 -5.68 -13.38 -1.30
C LEU A 189 -6.24 -12.35 -2.30
N LEU A 190 -6.39 -12.71 -3.58
CA LEU A 190 -6.97 -11.84 -4.61
C LEU A 190 -8.43 -11.51 -4.31
N ALA A 191 -9.23 -12.48 -3.88
CA ALA A 191 -10.63 -12.25 -3.52
C ALA A 191 -10.73 -11.24 -2.36
N LEU A 192 -9.94 -11.45 -1.30
CA LEU A 192 -9.87 -10.53 -0.15
C LEU A 192 -9.41 -9.14 -0.56
N ALA A 193 -8.39 -9.05 -1.41
CA ALA A 193 -7.91 -7.78 -1.92
C ALA A 193 -9.04 -7.03 -2.66
N LEU A 194 -9.65 -7.64 -3.69
CA LEU A 194 -10.72 -7.03 -4.50
C LEU A 194 -11.96 -6.58 -3.69
N ASP A 195 -12.23 -7.22 -2.56
CA ASP A 195 -13.30 -6.83 -1.64
C ASP A 195 -12.95 -5.62 -0.76
N ARG A 196 -11.66 -5.43 -0.46
CA ARG A 196 -11.15 -4.31 0.36
C ARG A 196 -10.79 -3.08 -0.46
N VAL A 197 -10.41 -3.27 -1.72
CA VAL A 197 -9.99 -2.18 -2.62
C VAL A 197 -11.21 -1.36 -3.08
N GLU A 198 -11.09 -0.03 -3.03
CA GLU A 198 -12.11 0.87 -3.58
C GLU A 198 -11.97 0.98 -5.12
N LEU A 199 -12.53 -0.01 -5.82
CA LEU A 199 -12.55 -0.01 -7.29
C LEU A 199 -13.59 0.99 -7.81
N ARG A 200 -13.17 1.93 -8.67
CA ARG A 200 -14.03 2.96 -9.25
C ARG A 200 -14.07 2.85 -10.78
N PRO A 201 -15.02 2.09 -11.34
CA PRO A 201 -15.19 2.02 -12.80
C PRO A 201 -15.46 3.40 -13.41
N VAL A 202 -14.93 3.63 -14.60
CA VAL A 202 -15.14 4.84 -15.40
C VAL A 202 -15.87 4.43 -16.67
N ASP A 203 -16.97 5.11 -17.00
CA ASP A 203 -17.80 4.82 -18.19
C ASP A 203 -18.24 3.35 -18.31
N GLY A 204 -18.48 2.68 -17.17
CA GLY A 204 -18.88 1.27 -17.13
C GLY A 204 -17.73 0.28 -17.30
N GLU A 205 -16.48 0.74 -17.24
CA GLU A 205 -15.29 -0.08 -17.37
C GLU A 205 -14.43 -0.02 -16.11
N LEU A 206 -14.05 -1.19 -15.60
CA LEU A 206 -13.00 -1.34 -14.60
C LEU A 206 -11.71 -1.70 -15.34
N VAL A 207 -10.88 -0.69 -15.58
CA VAL A 207 -9.61 -0.86 -16.25
C VAL A 207 -8.57 -1.40 -15.26
N VAL A 208 -7.90 -2.47 -15.65
CA VAL A 208 -6.82 -3.13 -14.92
C VAL A 208 -5.57 -3.09 -15.78
N ASP A 209 -4.57 -2.30 -15.39
CA ASP A 209 -3.24 -2.38 -15.98
C ASP A 209 -2.54 -3.64 -15.46
N ALA A 210 -2.30 -4.60 -16.35
CA ALA A 210 -1.66 -5.86 -16.05
C ALA A 210 -0.43 -6.09 -16.95
N ARG A 211 0.28 -5.00 -17.28
CA ARG A 211 1.54 -5.03 -18.03
C ARG A 211 2.62 -5.84 -17.32
N GLU A 212 2.66 -5.77 -15.99
CA GLU A 212 3.65 -6.46 -15.15
C GLU A 212 3.14 -7.81 -14.61
N LEU A 213 2.00 -8.29 -15.12
CA LEU A 213 1.49 -9.60 -14.77
C LEU A 213 2.22 -10.67 -15.60
N THR A 214 2.76 -11.69 -14.94
CA THR A 214 3.46 -12.79 -15.62
C THR A 214 2.57 -14.00 -15.85
N PHE A 215 1.51 -14.16 -15.05
CA PHE A 215 0.57 -15.27 -15.15
C PHE A 215 -0.82 -14.93 -14.59
N ALA A 216 -1.87 -15.45 -15.22
CA ALA A 216 -3.23 -15.46 -14.67
C ALA A 216 -3.99 -16.74 -15.04
N ASP A 217 -4.53 -17.42 -14.03
CA ASP A 217 -5.45 -18.53 -14.23
C ASP A 217 -6.89 -18.04 -14.51
N HIS A 218 -7.74 -18.95 -14.99
CA HIS A 218 -9.13 -18.64 -15.31
C HIS A 218 -9.97 -18.21 -14.09
N ARG A 219 -9.66 -18.70 -12.89
CA ARG A 219 -10.44 -18.39 -11.68
C ARG A 219 -10.15 -16.97 -11.20
N SER A 220 -8.91 -16.51 -11.34
CA SER A 220 -8.51 -15.13 -11.11
C SER A 220 -9.21 -14.17 -12.07
N LEU A 221 -9.33 -14.54 -13.36
CA LEU A 221 -10.13 -13.77 -14.33
C LEU A 221 -11.62 -13.73 -13.95
N LEU A 222 -12.17 -14.83 -13.42
CA LEU A 222 -13.56 -14.87 -12.94
C LEU A 222 -13.76 -13.96 -11.72
N LEU A 223 -12.78 -13.89 -10.81
CA LEU A 223 -12.82 -12.98 -9.66
C LEU A 223 -12.83 -11.51 -10.12
N LEU A 224 -11.98 -11.14 -11.08
CA LEU A 224 -11.98 -9.80 -11.68
C LEU A 224 -13.32 -9.47 -12.34
N ALA A 225 -13.83 -10.38 -13.17
CA ALA A 225 -15.14 -10.23 -13.82
C ALA A 225 -16.27 -10.07 -12.79
N HIS A 226 -16.23 -10.84 -11.69
CA HIS A 226 -17.20 -10.73 -10.60
C HIS A 226 -17.11 -9.38 -9.88
N ALA A 227 -15.90 -8.91 -9.57
CA ALA A 227 -15.65 -7.64 -8.91
C ALA A 227 -16.13 -6.45 -9.75
N ALA A 228 -15.92 -6.49 -11.07
CA ALA A 228 -16.43 -5.50 -12.01
C ALA A 228 -17.97 -5.55 -12.12
N ARG A 229 -18.55 -6.75 -12.25
CA ARG A 229 -20.00 -6.93 -12.36
C ARG A 229 -20.76 -6.42 -11.12
N ARG A 230 -20.23 -6.65 -9.91
CA ARG A 230 -20.79 -6.08 -8.67
C ARG A 230 -20.91 -4.56 -8.70
N ARG A 231 -20.10 -3.91 -9.54
CA ARG A 231 -20.07 -2.45 -9.74
C ARG A 231 -20.70 -2.04 -11.07
N ARG A 232 -21.47 -2.93 -11.71
CA ARG A 232 -22.13 -2.73 -13.02
C ARG A 232 -21.15 -2.31 -14.11
N ALA A 233 -19.96 -2.90 -14.08
CA ALA A 233 -18.89 -2.61 -15.03
C ALA A 233 -18.36 -3.89 -15.69
N THR A 234 -17.67 -3.70 -16.81
CA THR A 234 -16.88 -4.73 -17.52
C THR A 234 -15.43 -4.61 -17.07
N ALA A 235 -14.78 -5.73 -16.74
CA ALA A 235 -13.35 -5.73 -16.47
C ALA A 235 -12.55 -5.62 -17.78
N VAL A 236 -11.65 -4.65 -17.89
CA VAL A 236 -10.79 -4.45 -19.05
C VAL A 236 -9.35 -4.68 -18.62
N LEU A 237 -8.80 -5.84 -18.96
CA LEU A 237 -7.44 -6.24 -18.61
C LEU A 237 -6.46 -5.79 -19.70
N ARG A 238 -5.64 -4.76 -19.43
CA ARG A 238 -4.58 -4.32 -20.34
C ARG A 238 -3.34 -5.16 -20.13
N THR A 239 -3.05 -6.08 -21.04
CA THR A 239 -1.95 -7.04 -20.90
C THR A 239 -1.48 -7.54 -22.25
N ASP A 240 -0.18 -7.86 -22.35
CA ASP A 240 0.40 -8.52 -23.53
C ASP A 240 0.38 -10.05 -23.39
N LEU A 241 -0.13 -10.58 -22.28
CA LEU A 241 -0.32 -12.01 -22.10
C LEU A 241 -1.40 -12.53 -23.05
N THR A 242 -1.05 -13.54 -23.85
CA THR A 242 -2.00 -14.18 -24.77
C THR A 242 -2.95 -15.16 -24.06
N GLY A 243 -2.56 -15.63 -22.87
CA GLY A 243 -3.31 -16.62 -22.08
C GLY A 243 -4.71 -16.13 -21.68
N PRO A 244 -4.83 -14.96 -21.04
CA PRO A 244 -6.12 -14.40 -20.63
C PRO A 244 -7.14 -14.27 -21.76
N ALA A 245 -6.74 -13.74 -22.92
CA ALA A 245 -7.64 -13.59 -24.07
C ALA A 245 -8.24 -14.95 -24.50
N ARG A 246 -7.38 -15.98 -24.63
CA ARG A 246 -7.84 -17.34 -24.97
C ARG A 246 -8.76 -17.93 -23.92
N LEU A 247 -8.47 -17.73 -22.63
CA LEU A 247 -9.30 -18.24 -21.53
C LEU A 247 -10.68 -17.58 -21.52
N ILE A 248 -10.75 -16.27 -21.77
CA ILE A 248 -12.00 -15.50 -21.85
C ILE A 248 -12.88 -16.04 -22.98
N ASP A 249 -12.29 -16.26 -24.17
CA ASP A 249 -13.00 -16.80 -25.32
C ASP A 249 -13.51 -18.23 -25.07
N VAL A 250 -12.66 -19.11 -24.54
CA VAL A 250 -12.99 -20.53 -24.30
C VAL A 250 -14.06 -20.69 -23.22
N LEU A 251 -14.06 -19.83 -22.20
CA LEU A 251 -14.97 -19.91 -21.06
C LEU A 251 -16.21 -19.03 -21.21
N ASP A 252 -16.36 -18.35 -22.34
CA ASP A 252 -17.47 -17.43 -22.64
C ASP A 252 -17.73 -16.45 -21.48
N MET A 253 -16.74 -15.59 -21.21
CA MET A 253 -16.78 -14.66 -20.08
C MET A 253 -17.19 -13.24 -20.54
N PRO A 254 -18.49 -12.90 -20.65
CA PRO A 254 -18.95 -11.68 -21.33
C PRO A 254 -18.63 -10.36 -20.60
N ASN A 255 -18.22 -10.42 -19.32
CA ASN A 255 -17.96 -9.24 -18.49
C ASN A 255 -16.46 -9.02 -18.21
N VAL A 256 -15.59 -9.66 -18.99
CA VAL A 256 -14.15 -9.37 -18.99
C VAL A 256 -13.63 -9.41 -20.43
N ARG A 257 -12.72 -8.50 -20.74
CA ARG A 257 -12.04 -8.47 -22.04
C ARG A 257 -10.59 -8.06 -21.84
N THR A 258 -9.74 -8.41 -22.81
CA THR A 258 -8.35 -7.97 -22.85
C THR A 258 -8.16 -6.83 -23.84
N GLU A 259 -7.27 -5.90 -23.51
CA GLU A 259 -6.73 -4.91 -24.43
C GLU A 259 -5.20 -5.02 -24.48
N PRO A 260 -4.57 -4.74 -25.64
CA PRO A 260 -3.12 -4.65 -25.70
C PRO A 260 -2.63 -3.46 -24.89
N VAL A 261 -1.41 -3.57 -24.37
CA VAL A 261 -0.75 -2.48 -23.68
C VAL A 261 -0.38 -1.38 -24.69
N ARG A 262 -0.73 -0.12 -24.39
CA ARG A 262 -0.30 1.05 -25.19
C ARG A 262 1.02 1.63 -24.70
#